data_AF-A0A382L1L5-F1
#
_entry.id   AF-A0A382L1L5-F1
#
_cell.length_a   1.000
_cell.length_b   1.000
_cell.length_c   1.000
_cell.angle_alpha   90.00
_cell.angle_beta   90.00
_cell.angle_gamma   90.00
#
_symmetry.space_group_name_H-M   'P 1'
#
loop_
_entity.id
_entity.type
_entity.pdbx_description
1 polymer ?
#
loop_
_entity_poly.entity_id
_entity_poly.type
_entity_poly.pdbx_seq_one_letter_code
_entity_poly.pdbx_strand_id
1 'polypeptide(L)'
;MKKFIILIAALLISSYTFSQRGVRIGYVDTEYILQNLSEYEETRDQLEEKANQWKREIENRFSDLNNKKEALNAERLLLTEELIEEKEEEIEIEKNEILDYQQKRFGPRGDLIIQRKQLIQPIQDQIF
;
A
#
# COMPACT_ATOMS: atom_id res chain seq x y z
N MET A 1 67.70 19.95 21.88
CA MET A 1 66.65 18.96 22.20
C MET A 1 65.25 19.56 22.29
N LYS A 2 65.01 20.62 23.10
CA LYS A 2 63.67 21.27 23.22
C LYS A 2 63.08 21.77 21.87
N LYS A 3 63.91 22.36 21.00
CA LYS A 3 63.49 22.82 19.66
C LYS A 3 63.08 21.68 18.71
N PHE A 4 63.68 20.49 18.85
CA PHE A 4 63.37 19.32 18.03
C PHE A 4 62.05 18.67 18.46
N ILE A 5 61.77 18.67 19.78
CA ILE A 5 60.50 18.22 20.35
C ILE A 5 59.35 19.14 19.88
N ILE A 6 59.56 20.46 19.85
CA ILE A 6 58.56 21.41 19.33
C ILE A 6 58.27 21.17 17.84
N LEU A 7 59.29 20.82 17.05
CA LEU A 7 59.15 20.58 15.61
C LEU A 7 58.39 19.28 15.32
N ILE A 8 58.64 18.22 16.11
CA ILE A 8 57.89 16.96 16.04
C ILE A 8 56.43 17.17 16.49
N ALA A 9 56.20 17.94 17.56
CA ALA A 9 54.85 18.26 18.01
C ALA A 9 54.08 19.05 16.96
N ALA A 10 54.70 20.02 16.29
CA ALA A 10 54.08 20.79 15.21
C ALA A 10 53.74 19.90 13.99
N LEU A 11 54.61 18.95 13.65
CA LEU A 11 54.37 18.01 12.55
C LEU A 11 53.18 17.09 12.84
N LEU A 12 53.07 16.59 14.08
CA LEU A 12 51.97 15.72 14.51
C LEU A 12 50.61 16.43 14.55
N ILE A 13 50.58 17.74 14.82
CA ILE A 13 49.34 18.54 14.82
C ILE A 13 48.86 18.78 13.38
N SER A 14 49.77 18.97 12.43
CA SER A 14 49.43 19.24 11.02
C SER A 14 48.69 18.08 10.34
N SER A 15 48.98 16.83 10.73
CA SER A 15 48.32 15.62 10.19
C SER A 15 46.85 15.45 10.58
N TYR A 16 46.34 16.15 11.59
CA TYR A 16 44.93 16.05 12.00
C TYR A 16 43.96 16.86 11.13
N THR A 17 44.46 17.76 10.29
CA THR A 17 43.62 18.75 9.59
C THR A 17 43.08 18.29 8.22
N PHE A 18 43.55 17.17 7.67
CA PHE A 18 43.23 16.78 6.28
C PHE A 18 42.20 15.64 6.13
N SER A 19 41.64 15.10 7.22
CA SER A 19 40.76 13.92 7.15
C SER A 19 39.27 14.18 7.42
N GLN A 20 38.85 15.43 7.68
CA GLN A 20 37.45 15.77 7.90
C GLN A 20 36.79 16.29 6.61
N ARG A 21 36.69 15.46 5.58
CA ARG A 21 35.68 15.69 4.55
C ARG A 21 34.34 15.33 5.19
N GLY A 22 33.57 16.34 5.61
CA GLY A 22 32.26 16.15 6.23
C GLY A 22 31.37 15.20 5.43
N VAL A 23 30.49 14.48 6.13
CA VAL A 23 29.50 13.59 5.50
C VAL A 23 28.72 14.41 4.47
N ARG A 24 28.87 14.07 3.19
CA ARG A 24 28.09 14.69 2.12
C ARG A 24 26.71 14.05 2.16
N ILE A 25 25.79 14.70 2.84
CA ILE A 25 24.38 14.30 2.87
C ILE A 25 23.73 14.90 1.62
N GLY A 26 23.40 14.04 0.66
CA GLY A 26 22.52 14.40 -0.46
C GLY A 26 21.10 13.99 -0.10
N TYR A 27 20.15 14.90 -0.28
CA TYR A 27 18.73 14.56 -0.23
C TYR A 27 18.30 14.20 -1.64
N VAL A 28 17.80 12.98 -1.82
CA VAL A 28 17.22 12.52 -3.08
C VAL A 28 15.72 12.37 -2.84
N ASP A 29 14.92 13.09 -3.62
CA ASP A 29 13.48 12.90 -3.64
C ASP A 29 13.19 11.67 -4.51
N THR A 30 12.98 10.53 -3.85
CA THR A 30 12.66 9.28 -4.53
C THR A 30 11.33 9.38 -5.28
N GLU A 31 10.35 10.16 -4.80
CA GLU A 31 9.05 10.34 -5.48
C GLU A 31 9.23 11.03 -6.83
N TYR A 32 10.11 12.02 -6.91
CA TYR A 32 10.43 12.71 -8.17
C TYR A 32 11.15 11.80 -9.18
N ILE A 33 12.03 10.89 -8.73
CA ILE A 33 12.67 9.91 -9.62
C ILE A 33 11.62 8.92 -10.14
N LEU A 34 10.75 8.43 -9.26
CA LEU A 34 9.70 7.45 -9.58
C LEU A 34 8.75 7.93 -10.70
N GLN A 35 8.33 9.21 -10.65
CA GLN A 35 7.44 9.80 -11.66
C GLN A 35 8.07 9.94 -13.06
N ASN A 36 9.40 9.91 -13.16
CA ASN A 36 10.11 10.05 -14.43
C ASN A 36 10.44 8.71 -15.11
N LEU A 37 10.18 7.57 -14.45
CA LEU A 37 10.28 6.24 -15.07
C LEU A 37 8.94 5.85 -15.70
N SER A 38 8.89 5.79 -17.03
CA SER A 38 7.69 5.42 -17.79
C SER A 38 7.10 4.05 -17.41
N GLU A 39 7.96 3.09 -17.02
CA GLU A 39 7.54 1.74 -16.60
C GLU A 39 6.83 1.73 -15.24
N TYR A 40 7.22 2.64 -14.34
CA TYR A 40 6.57 2.80 -13.04
C TYR A 40 5.17 3.40 -13.19
N GLU A 41 5.05 4.46 -14.00
CA GLU A 41 3.78 5.11 -14.30
C GLU A 41 2.78 4.13 -14.92
N GLU A 42 3.19 3.35 -15.94
CA GLU A 42 2.33 2.36 -16.57
C GLU A 42 1.84 1.29 -15.58
N THR A 43 2.74 0.76 -14.75
CA THR A 43 2.37 -0.29 -13.80
C THR A 43 1.53 0.26 -12.64
N ARG A 44 1.72 1.52 -12.25
CA ARG A 44 0.86 2.23 -11.28
C ARG A 44 -0.55 2.39 -11.83
N ASP A 45 -0.68 2.80 -13.08
CA ASP A 45 -1.98 3.01 -13.73
C ASP A 45 -2.74 1.68 -13.87
N GLN A 46 -2.04 0.58 -14.20
CA GLN A 46 -2.64 -0.77 -14.19
C GLN A 46 -3.13 -1.20 -12.80
N LEU A 47 -2.38 -0.87 -11.74
CA LEU A 47 -2.78 -1.15 -10.36
C LEU A 47 -4.03 -0.35 -9.97
N GLU A 48 -4.10 0.92 -10.38
CA GLU A 48 -5.27 1.76 -10.16
C GLU A 48 -6.49 1.24 -10.92
N GLU A 49 -6.33 0.79 -12.16
CA GLU A 49 -7.42 0.19 -12.94
C GLU A 49 -7.98 -1.04 -12.21
N LYS A 50 -7.12 -1.94 -11.73
CA LYS A 50 -7.53 -3.13 -10.94
C LYS A 50 -8.27 -2.72 -9.66
N ALA A 51 -7.77 -1.72 -8.94
CA ALA A 51 -8.43 -1.21 -7.74
C ALA A 51 -9.85 -0.70 -8.05
N ASN A 52 -10.00 0.03 -9.16
CA ASN A 52 -11.29 0.52 -9.64
C ASN A 52 -12.23 -0.62 -10.07
N GLN A 53 -11.70 -1.67 -10.70
CA GLN A 53 -12.49 -2.87 -11.04
C GLN A 53 -13.03 -3.57 -9.79
N TRP A 54 -12.18 -3.82 -8.78
CA TRP A 54 -12.62 -4.42 -7.51
C TRP A 54 -13.65 -3.55 -6.78
N LYS A 55 -13.47 -2.24 -6.79
CA LYS A 55 -14.43 -1.30 -6.20
C LYS A 55 -15.80 -1.42 -6.86
N ARG A 56 -15.87 -1.41 -8.19
CA ARG A 56 -17.12 -1.59 -8.94
C ARG A 56 -17.77 -2.94 -8.65
N GLU A 57 -16.97 -4.00 -8.56
CA GLU A 57 -17.48 -5.34 -8.23
C GLU A 57 -18.14 -5.36 -6.85
N ILE A 58 -17.50 -4.76 -5.84
CA ILE A 58 -18.05 -4.65 -4.48
C ILE A 58 -19.34 -3.84 -4.48
N GLU A 59 -19.36 -2.69 -5.17
CA GLU A 59 -20.55 -1.83 -5.30
C GLU A 59 -21.72 -2.58 -5.94
N ASN A 60 -21.48 -3.33 -7.03
CA ASN A 60 -22.50 -4.14 -7.70
C ASN A 60 -23.04 -5.23 -6.77
N ARG A 61 -22.16 -5.96 -6.07
CA ARG A 61 -22.59 -7.01 -5.12
C ARG A 61 -23.42 -6.45 -3.97
N PHE A 62 -23.06 -5.29 -3.43
CA PHE A 62 -23.89 -4.62 -2.41
C PHE A 62 -25.23 -4.14 -2.96
N SER A 63 -25.27 -3.68 -4.21
CA SER A 63 -26.52 -3.32 -4.88
C SER A 63 -27.44 -4.54 -5.01
N ASP A 64 -26.90 -5.69 -5.45
CA ASP A 64 -27.66 -6.94 -5.59
C ASP A 64 -28.16 -7.44 -4.23
N LEU A 65 -27.32 -7.37 -3.19
CA LEU A 65 -27.70 -7.69 -1.82
C LEU A 65 -28.86 -6.82 -1.32
N ASN A 66 -28.84 -5.52 -1.61
CA ASN A 66 -29.93 -4.62 -1.23
C ASN A 66 -31.23 -4.95 -1.98
N ASN A 67 -31.14 -5.25 -3.28
CA ASN A 67 -32.29 -5.68 -4.07
C ASN A 67 -32.93 -6.96 -3.49
N LYS A 68 -32.12 -7.94 -3.07
CA LYS A 68 -32.60 -9.17 -2.40
C LYS A 68 -33.32 -8.87 -1.08
N LYS A 69 -32.78 -7.95 -0.27
CA LYS A 69 -33.42 -7.52 0.97
C LYS A 69 -34.76 -6.83 0.73
N GLU A 70 -34.83 -5.96 -0.28
CA GLU A 70 -36.08 -5.29 -0.66
C GLU A 70 -37.13 -6.28 -1.15
N ALA A 71 -36.74 -7.24 -1.99
CA ALA A 71 -37.62 -8.32 -2.46
C ALA A 71 -38.15 -9.17 -1.30
N LEU A 72 -37.28 -9.59 -0.38
CA LEU A 72 -37.69 -10.33 0.81
C LEU A 72 -38.70 -9.54 1.66
N ASN A 73 -38.47 -8.24 1.85
CA ASN A 73 -39.39 -7.39 2.60
C ASN A 73 -40.76 -7.23 1.91
N ALA A 74 -40.79 -7.14 0.58
CA ALA A 74 -42.03 -7.07 -0.18
C ALA A 74 -42.83 -8.37 -0.15
N GLU A 75 -42.15 -9.52 -0.20
CA GLU A 75 -42.76 -10.85 -0.21
C GLU A 75 -42.99 -11.42 1.19
N ARG A 76 -42.47 -10.79 2.26
CA ARG A 76 -42.48 -11.29 3.65
C ARG A 76 -43.85 -11.74 4.14
N LEU A 77 -44.92 -11.02 3.77
CA LEU A 77 -46.29 -11.34 4.19
C LEU A 77 -46.87 -12.60 3.52
N LEU A 78 -46.26 -13.03 2.40
CA LEU A 78 -46.66 -14.20 1.62
C LEU A 78 -45.86 -15.45 1.98
N LEU A 79 -44.78 -15.30 2.74
CA LEU A 79 -43.85 -16.36 3.09
C LEU A 79 -44.14 -16.92 4.49
N THR A 80 -43.74 -18.17 4.72
CA THR A 80 -43.70 -18.77 6.05
C THR A 80 -42.50 -18.25 6.83
N GLU A 81 -42.56 -18.33 8.16
CA GLU A 81 -41.47 -17.89 9.04
C GLU A 81 -40.14 -18.62 8.76
N GLU A 82 -40.21 -19.93 8.52
CA GLU A 82 -39.04 -20.76 8.15
C GLU A 82 -38.37 -20.30 6.85
N LEU A 83 -39.16 -19.99 5.81
CA LEU A 83 -38.62 -19.50 4.53
C LEU A 83 -38.03 -18.09 4.64
N ILE A 84 -38.55 -17.28 5.56
CA ILE A 84 -37.99 -15.95 5.84
C ILE A 84 -36.63 -16.11 6.51
N GLU A 85 -36.53 -16.97 7.52
CA GLU A 85 -35.27 -17.23 8.24
C GLU A 85 -34.18 -17.76 7.32
N GLU A 86 -34.51 -18.74 6.46
CA GLU A 86 -33.57 -19.27 5.44
C GLU A 86 -33.04 -18.16 4.52
N LYS A 87 -33.93 -17.30 4.01
CA LYS A 87 -33.52 -16.17 3.13
C LYS A 87 -32.72 -15.11 3.87
N GLU A 88 -33.04 -14.82 5.13
CA GLU A 88 -32.26 -13.89 5.96
C GLU A 88 -30.85 -14.44 6.21
N GLU A 89 -30.71 -15.74 6.45
CA GLU A 89 -29.42 -16.42 6.59
C GLU A 89 -28.60 -16.35 5.29
N GLU A 90 -29.20 -16.67 4.13
CA GLU A 90 -28.53 -16.55 2.83
C GLU A 90 -28.00 -15.13 2.57
N ILE A 91 -28.82 -14.11 2.86
CA ILE A 91 -28.44 -12.70 2.72
C ILE A 91 -27.28 -12.35 3.66
N GLU A 92 -27.26 -12.86 4.90
CA GLU A 92 -26.17 -12.59 5.83
C GLU A 92 -24.87 -13.31 5.42
N ILE A 93 -24.96 -14.53 4.89
CA ILE A 93 -23.80 -15.24 4.31
C ILE A 93 -23.22 -14.43 3.15
N GLU A 94 -24.04 -14.03 2.18
CA GLU A 94 -23.59 -13.25 1.02
C GLU A 94 -22.96 -11.91 1.44
N LYS A 95 -23.55 -11.23 2.42
CA LYS A 95 -22.97 -10.00 3.00
C LYS A 95 -21.58 -10.25 3.58
N ASN A 96 -21.40 -11.33 4.32
CA ASN A 96 -20.11 -11.67 4.91
C ASN A 96 -19.07 -12.01 3.83
N GLU A 97 -19.46 -12.68 2.74
CA GLU A 97 -18.59 -12.92 1.59
C GLU A 97 -18.14 -11.62 0.92
N ILE A 98 -19.04 -10.64 0.75
CA ILE A 98 -18.70 -9.32 0.19
C ILE A 98 -17.71 -8.60 1.10
N LEU A 99 -17.91 -8.63 2.42
CA LEU A 99 -17.02 -8.00 3.39
C LEU A 99 -15.63 -8.67 3.42
N ASP A 100 -15.58 -10.00 3.38
CA ASP A 100 -14.32 -10.74 3.30
C ASP A 100 -13.58 -10.44 1.99
N TYR A 101 -14.29 -10.36 0.87
CA TYR A 101 -13.73 -9.93 -0.41
C TYR A 101 -13.15 -8.52 -0.32
N GLN A 102 -13.90 -7.56 0.23
CA GLN A 102 -13.42 -6.19 0.43
C GLN A 102 -12.16 -6.16 1.31
N GLN A 103 -12.14 -6.93 2.40
CA GLN A 103 -10.98 -7.02 3.29
C GLN A 103 -9.77 -7.65 2.61
N LYS A 104 -9.95 -8.69 1.79
CA LYS A 104 -8.89 -9.31 1.00
C LYS A 104 -8.28 -8.35 -0.02
N ARG A 105 -9.09 -7.49 -0.65
CA ARG A 105 -8.60 -6.51 -1.63
C ARG A 105 -8.00 -5.25 -1.00
N PHE A 106 -8.69 -4.66 -0.02
CA PHE A 106 -8.41 -3.32 0.52
C PHE A 106 -8.00 -3.28 2.00
N GLY A 107 -7.95 -4.43 2.68
CA GLY A 107 -7.54 -4.49 4.08
C GLY A 107 -6.06 -4.16 4.30
N PRO A 108 -5.59 -4.07 5.57
CA PRO A 108 -4.22 -3.71 5.90
C PRO A 108 -3.14 -4.66 5.36
N ARG A 109 -3.52 -5.89 5.02
CA ARG A 109 -2.71 -6.89 4.33
C ARG A 109 -3.34 -7.31 2.99
N GLY A 110 -4.18 -6.45 2.43
CA GLY A 110 -4.90 -6.72 1.21
C GLY A 110 -4.02 -6.63 -0.03
N ASP A 111 -4.53 -7.18 -1.12
CA ASP A 111 -3.81 -7.28 -2.40
C ASP A 111 -3.33 -5.93 -2.91
N LEU A 112 -4.11 -4.86 -2.72
CA LEU A 112 -3.74 -3.52 -3.18
C LEU A 112 -2.47 -3.02 -2.49
N ILE A 113 -2.35 -3.22 -1.18
CA ILE A 113 -1.18 -2.78 -0.40
C ILE A 113 0.03 -3.63 -0.74
N ILE A 114 -0.14 -4.95 -0.89
CA ILE A 114 0.92 -5.88 -1.28
C ILE A 114 1.47 -5.52 -2.66
N GLN A 115 0.60 -5.34 -3.66
CA GLN A 115 1.00 -4.99 -5.02
C GLN A 115 1.67 -3.61 -5.08
N ARG A 116 1.15 -2.61 -4.35
CA ARG A 116 1.80 -1.30 -4.24
C ARG A 116 3.21 -1.40 -3.67
N LYS A 117 3.41 -2.23 -2.65
CA LYS A 117 4.74 -2.45 -2.07
C LYS A 117 5.69 -3.12 -3.09
N GLN A 118 5.21 -4.14 -3.79
CA GLN A 118 5.97 -4.85 -4.82
C GLN A 118 6.37 -3.93 -5.99
N LEU A 119 5.52 -2.97 -6.35
CA LEU A 119 5.80 -1.96 -7.37
C LEU A 119 6.98 -1.05 -6.98
N ILE A 120 7.02 -0.62 -5.70
CA ILE A 120 7.98 0.39 -5.22
C ILE A 120 9.33 -0.25 -4.83
N GLN A 121 9.32 -1.47 -4.30
CA GLN A 121 10.50 -2.16 -3.78
C GLN A 121 11.68 -2.26 -4.77
N PRO A 122 11.53 -2.71 -6.03
CA PRO A 122 12.66 -2.86 -6.94
C PRO A 122 13.35 -1.52 -7.27
N ILE A 123 12.61 -0.41 -7.23
CA ILE A 123 13.16 0.92 -7.48
C ILE A 123 13.92 1.43 -6.24
N GLN A 124 13.41 1.15 -5.04
CA GLN A 124 14.15 1.41 -3.80
C GLN A 124 15.49 0.65 -3.80
N ASP A 125 15.50 -0.62 -4.20
CA ASP A 125 16.71 -1.46 -4.26
C ASP A 125 17.74 -0.98 -5.31
N GLN A 126 17.33 -0.16 -6.29
CA GLN A 126 18.25 0.42 -7.30
C GLN A 126 18.87 1.75 -6.86
N ILE A 127 18.22 2.49 -5.96
CA ILE A 127 18.65 3.82 -5.51
C ILE A 127 19.51 3.72 -4.23
N PHE A 128 19.27 2.72 -3.38
CA PHE A 128 20.01 2.46 -2.13
C PHE A 128 21.17 1.49 -2.33
#